data_AF-A0A8T3XP39-F1
#
_entry.id   AF-A0A8T3XP39-F1
#
_cell.length_a   1.000
_cell.length_b   1.000
_cell.length_c   1.000
_cell.angle_alpha   90.00
_cell.angle_beta   90.00
_cell.angle_gamma   90.00
#
_symmetry.space_group_name_H-M   'P 1'
#
loop_
_entity.id
_entity.type
_entity.pdbx_description
1 polymer ?
#
loop_
_entity_poly.entity_id
_entity_poly.type
_entity_poly.pdbx_seq_one_letter_code
_entity_poly.pdbx_strand_id
1 'polypeptide(L)' 'MKIQEKSKKMGLFGLAKKTKVAKVGNSLAIRIPKEIVEFLKLKKEKEVRIVPKNPNELSIEFR' A
#
# COMPACT_ATOMS: atom_id res chain seq x y z
N MET A 1 4.39 -11.42 21.75
CA MET A 1 4.25 -11.94 20.37
C MET A 1 2.86 -11.88 19.75
N LYS A 2 1.78 -11.57 20.50
CA LYS A 2 0.39 -11.57 19.99
C LYS A 2 0.14 -10.74 18.72
N ILE A 3 0.80 -9.58 18.56
CA ILE A 3 0.64 -8.71 17.37
C ILE A 3 1.32 -9.32 16.14
N GLN A 4 2.54 -9.84 16.27
CA GLN A 4 3.24 -10.48 15.14
C GLN A 4 2.50 -11.73 14.67
N GLU A 5 1.97 -12.55 15.59
CA GLU A 5 1.19 -13.74 15.25
C GLU A 5 -0.11 -13.38 14.54
N LYS A 6 -0.80 -12.31 14.99
CA LYS A 6 -2.00 -11.81 14.33
C LYS A 6 -1.68 -11.27 12.92
N SER A 7 -0.59 -10.51 12.78
CA SER A 7 -0.13 -10.03 11.47
C SER A 7 0.28 -11.17 10.53
N LYS A 8 0.92 -12.23 11.04
CA LYS A 8 1.25 -13.43 10.26
C LYS A 8 -0.01 -14.16 9.79
N LYS A 9 -1.00 -14.35 10.67
CA LYS A 9 -2.30 -14.96 10.33
C LYS A 9 -3.07 -14.15 9.29
N MET A 10 -2.93 -12.83 9.29
CA MET A 10 -3.54 -11.94 8.30
C MET A 10 -2.68 -11.75 7.04
N GLY A 11 -1.52 -12.39 6.94
CA GLY A 11 -0.55 -12.25 5.84
C GLY A 11 0.11 -10.87 5.74
N LEU A 12 -0.09 -10.00 6.74
CA LEU A 12 0.43 -8.62 6.79
C LEU A 12 1.89 -8.54 7.25
N PHE A 13 2.42 -9.62 7.83
CA PHE A 13 3.76 -9.64 8.39
C PHE A 13 4.82 -9.45 7.28
N GLY A 14 5.65 -8.42 7.42
CA GLY A 14 6.73 -8.12 6.47
C GLY A 14 6.33 -7.34 5.22
N LEU A 15 5.04 -6.97 5.06
CA LEU A 15 4.57 -6.20 3.91
C LEU A 15 4.89 -4.69 3.99
N ALA A 16 5.13 -4.17 5.20
CA ALA A 16 5.55 -2.78 5.36
C ALA A 16 6.96 -2.60 4.77
N LYS A 17 7.06 -1.82 3.68
CA LYS A 17 8.31 -1.53 2.98
C LYS A 17 8.46 -0.03 2.80
N LYS A 18 9.68 0.48 2.96
CA LYS A 18 10.01 1.86 2.60
C LYS A 18 10.09 1.98 1.08
N THR A 19 9.47 3.00 0.53
CA THR A 19 9.54 3.35 -0.89
C THR A 19 9.78 4.86 -1.00
N LYS A 20 9.98 5.36 -2.22
CA LYS A 20 10.17 6.78 -2.50
C LYS A 20 9.03 7.30 -3.35
N VAL A 21 8.68 8.56 -3.14
CA VAL A 21 7.79 9.30 -4.03
C VAL A 21 8.58 9.71 -5.27
N ALA A 22 8.05 9.43 -6.46
CA ALA A 22 8.63 9.80 -7.74
C ALA A 22 7.76 10.87 -8.42
N LYS A 23 8.36 11.69 -9.28
CA LYS A 23 7.63 12.62 -10.15
C LYS A 23 7.28 11.91 -11.45
N VAL A 24 6.03 12.04 -11.89
CA VAL A 24 5.54 11.53 -13.18
C VAL A 24 4.72 12.64 -13.84
N GLY A 25 5.28 13.24 -14.90
CA GLY A 25 4.70 14.41 -15.55
C GLY A 25 4.48 15.55 -14.55
N ASN A 26 3.21 15.96 -14.39
CA ASN A 26 2.77 17.01 -13.46
C ASN A 26 2.27 16.47 -12.11
N SER A 27 2.51 15.20 -11.80
CA SER A 27 1.99 14.54 -10.60
C SER A 27 3.07 13.74 -9.87
N LEU A 28 2.72 13.25 -8.68
CA LEU A 28 3.53 12.37 -7.87
C LEU A 28 3.01 10.94 -7.96
N ALA A 29 3.92 9.97 -7.94
CA ALA A 29 3.62 8.55 -7.95
C ALA A 29 4.39 7.82 -6.85
N ILE A 30 3.75 6.85 -6.21
CA ILE A 30 4.38 5.92 -5.27
C ILE A 30 4.39 4.55 -5.93
N ARG A 31 5.56 3.89 -5.98
CA ARG A 31 5.65 2.52 -6.48
C ARG A 31 5.20 1.56 -5.38
N ILE A 32 4.18 0.76 -5.68
CA ILE A 32 3.71 -0.32 -4.83
C ILE A 32 4.65 -1.53 -5.05
N PRO A 33 5.35 -2.01 -4.00
CA PRO A 33 6.21 -3.20 -4.10
C PRO A 33 5.44 -4.44 -4.56
N LYS A 34 6.13 -5.35 -5.25
CA LYS A 34 5.55 -6.56 -5.83
C LYS A 34 4.84 -7.42 -4.79
N GLU A 35 5.39 -7.53 -3.58
CA GLU A 35 4.83 -8.31 -2.49
C GLU A 35 3.47 -7.78 -2.03
N ILE A 36 3.28 -6.46 -2.03
CA ILE A 36 1.99 -5.82 -1.70
C ILE A 36 0.99 -6.05 -2.84
N VAL A 37 1.43 -5.96 -4.10
CA VAL A 37 0.61 -6.25 -5.29
C VAL A 37 0.09 -7.69 -5.24
N GLU A 38 0.96 -8.65 -4.94
CA GLU A 38 0.60 -10.07 -4.83
C GLU A 38 -0.34 -10.34 -3.66
N PHE A 39 -0.05 -9.76 -2.49
CA PHE A 39 -0.90 -9.89 -1.30
C PHE A 39 -2.31 -9.34 -1.52
N LEU A 40 -2.42 -8.14 -2.09
CA LEU A 40 -3.70 -7.49 -2.38
C LEU A 40 -4.33 -7.96 -3.70
N LYS A 41 -3.67 -8.86 -4.44
CA LYS A 41 -4.06 -9.36 -5.77
C LYS A 41 -4.44 -8.22 -6.72
N LEU A 42 -3.66 -7.14 -6.71
CA LEU A 42 -3.93 -5.94 -7.51
C LEU A 42 -3.73 -6.26 -8.99
N LYS A 43 -4.68 -5.81 -9.81
CA LYS A 43 -4.57 -5.83 -11.27
C LYS A 43 -4.28 -4.42 -11.77
N LYS A 44 -3.64 -4.33 -12.94
CA LYS A 44 -3.46 -3.04 -13.63
C LYS A 44 -4.82 -2.39 -13.86
N GLU A 45 -4.85 -1.06 -13.89
CA GLU A 45 -6.04 -0.25 -14.20
C GLU A 45 -7.20 -0.39 -13.23
N LYS A 46 -6.96 -0.97 -12.05
CA LYS A 46 -7.95 -1.00 -10.98
C LYS A 46 -8.15 0.41 -10.43
N GLU A 47 -9.40 0.87 -10.39
CA GLU A 47 -9.75 2.14 -9.76
C GLU A 47 -9.48 2.09 -8.25
N VAL A 48 -8.89 3.17 -7.74
CA VAL A 48 -8.59 3.33 -6.31
C VAL A 48 -9.08 4.68 -5.83
N ARG A 49 -9.50 4.71 -4.57
CA ARG A 49 -9.80 5.94 -3.86
C ARG A 49 -8.64 6.29 -2.95
N ILE A 50 -8.11 7.50 -3.11
CA ILE A 50 -7.08 8.05 -2.23
C ILE A 50 -7.77 8.94 -1.20
N VAL A 51 -7.59 8.65 0.08
CA VAL A 51 -8.24 9.36 1.19
C VAL A 51 -7.18 9.82 2.20
N PRO A 52 -6.95 11.13 2.36
CA PRO A 52 -6.12 11.64 3.45
C PRO A 52 -6.84 11.39 4.77
N LYS A 53 -6.14 10.80 5.76
CA LYS A 53 -6.68 10.56 7.11
C LYS A 53 -6.21 11.64 8.10
N ASN A 54 -4.97 12.11 7.94
CA ASN A 54 -4.37 13.21 8.70
C ASN A 54 -3.16 13.76 7.91
N PRO A 55 -2.48 14.85 8.35
CA PRO A 55 -1.37 15.45 7.60
C PRO A 55 -0.18 14.52 7.31
N ASN A 56 -0.06 13.41 8.03
CA ASN A 56 1.04 12.45 7.90
C ASN A 56 0.58 11.09 7.34
N GLU A 57 -0.70 10.93 7.01
CA GLU A 57 -1.27 9.62 6.66
C GLU A 57 -2.28 9.72 5.52
N LEU A 58 -2.04 8.87 4.52
CA LEU A 58 -2.86 8.73 3.33
C LEU A 58 -3.23 7.25 3.17
N SER A 59 -4.52 6.97 3.04
CA SER A 59 -5.05 5.63 2.78
C SER A 59 -5.37 5.47 1.30
N ILE A 60 -5.10 4.28 0.77
CA ILE A 60 -5.50 3.87 -0.59
C ILE A 60 -6.51 2.74 -0.43
N GLU A 61 -7.73 2.98 -0.89
CA GLU A 61 -8.84 2.04 -0.83
C GLU A 61 -9.09 1.48 -2.24
N PHE A 62 -8.98 0.16 -2.39
CA PHE A 62 -9.26 -0.53 -3.66
C PHE A 62 -10.73 -0.96 -3.67
N ARG A 63 -11.50 -0.55 -4.68
CA ARG A 63 -12.91 -0.96 -4.84
C ARG A 63 -13.06 -2.32 -5.54
#